data_AF-A0A9Q0V9I1-F1
#
_entry.id   AF-A0A9Q0V9I1-F1
#
_cell.length_a   1.000
_cell.length_b   1.000
_cell.length_c   1.000
_cell.angle_alpha   90.00
_cell.angle_beta   90.00
_cell.angle_gamma   90.00
#
_symmetry.space_group_name_H-M   'P 1'
#
loop_
_entity.id
_entity.type
_entity.pdbx_description
1 polymer ?
#
loop_
_entity_poly.entity_id
_entity_poly.type
_entity_poly.pdbx_seq_one_letter_code
_entity_poly.pdbx_strand_id
1 'polypeptide(L)'
;MADSRQPLLSPRGNQNENDDQLMSFTRSITSNSFASSFAADADDIQPINGVRDFFREFLRESKKLWFLAAPAIFTSVCQYSLGAITQVFSGHVGTLELAAVSVENSVIAGFSFGLMLGMGSALETLCGQAFGAGQLDMLGIYMQRSWLILNTTAILLSLVYIFAGPLLRLIGQTAAISKAAGIFSVWMIPQLFAYAFNFPMAKFLQSQSKIMVMAVISVSVLILHTIFSWLLMLKLKWGLVGAAVVLNASWVIIDLAQFVYIISGTCGRAWNGFSLKAFQNLWGFVKLSLASAVMLCLEVWYFMALILFAGYLKNAEIAVDALSICHFFIASMLTSSYSALLAPRVPH
;
A
#
# COMPACT_ATOMS: atom_id res chain seq x y z
N MET A 1 42.83 -31.79 -66.12
CA MET A 1 42.15 -32.93 -65.46
C MET A 1 41.48 -32.36 -64.22
N ALA A 2 40.19 -32.01 -64.22
CA ALA A 2 39.03 -32.92 -64.12
C ALA A 2 39.09 -33.73 -62.81
N ASP A 3 38.10 -33.81 -61.92
CA ASP A 3 36.68 -33.45 -61.95
C ASP A 3 36.12 -33.50 -60.49
N SER A 4 35.05 -32.74 -60.29
CA SER A 4 33.99 -32.69 -59.27
C SER A 4 33.80 -33.83 -58.22
N ARG A 5 33.33 -33.46 -57.01
CA ARG A 5 32.00 -33.84 -56.45
C ARG A 5 31.72 -33.29 -55.03
N GLN A 6 30.61 -32.58 -54.89
CA GLN A 6 29.84 -32.34 -53.64
C GLN A 6 29.11 -33.62 -53.18
N PRO A 7 28.63 -33.64 -51.93
CA PRO A 7 27.25 -34.04 -51.65
C PRO A 7 26.55 -32.99 -50.75
N LEU A 8 25.45 -32.38 -51.20
CA LEU A 8 24.04 -32.81 -51.09
C LEU A 8 23.42 -32.57 -49.71
N LEU A 9 22.57 -31.53 -49.68
CA LEU A 9 21.62 -31.15 -48.64
C LEU A 9 20.53 -32.23 -48.43
N SER A 10 20.16 -32.47 -47.17
CA SER A 10 18.94 -33.19 -46.78
C SER A 10 18.00 -32.25 -46.00
N PRO A 11 16.67 -32.34 -46.17
CA PRO A 11 15.73 -31.30 -45.76
C PRO A 11 15.43 -31.39 -44.25
N ARG A 12 15.76 -30.33 -43.50
CA ARG A 12 15.30 -30.15 -42.12
C ARG A 12 13.96 -29.42 -42.14
N GLY A 13 12.91 -30.14 -42.50
CA GLY A 13 11.52 -29.69 -42.37
C GLY A 13 11.00 -29.95 -40.94
N ASN A 14 10.28 -28.97 -40.39
CA ASN A 14 9.27 -29.09 -39.34
C ASN A 14 9.67 -29.41 -37.88
N GLN A 15 10.86 -29.01 -37.40
CA GLN A 15 11.12 -29.02 -35.94
C GLN A 15 11.29 -27.64 -35.30
N ASN A 16 11.58 -26.58 -36.06
CA ASN A 16 11.74 -25.24 -35.48
C ASN A 16 10.41 -24.47 -35.32
N GLU A 17 9.38 -24.76 -36.12
CA GLU A 17 8.09 -24.06 -36.01
C GLU A 17 7.30 -24.47 -34.76
N ASN A 18 7.46 -25.70 -34.27
CA ASN A 18 6.75 -26.16 -33.07
C ASN A 18 7.37 -25.59 -31.78
N ASP A 19 8.69 -25.42 -31.72
CA ASP A 19 9.35 -24.81 -30.56
C ASP A 19 9.14 -23.29 -30.52
N ASP A 20 9.11 -22.62 -31.68
CA ASP A 20 8.76 -21.21 -31.78
C ASP A 20 7.25 -20.96 -31.53
N GLN A 21 6.37 -21.90 -31.91
CA GLN A 21 4.95 -21.86 -31.53
C GLN A 21 4.75 -22.13 -30.04
N LEU A 22 5.49 -23.06 -29.43
CA LEU A 22 5.38 -23.32 -28.00
C LEU A 22 5.93 -22.15 -27.18
N MET A 23 7.04 -21.54 -27.61
CA MET A 23 7.61 -20.33 -26.98
C MET A 23 6.72 -19.09 -27.19
N SER A 24 6.07 -18.93 -28.35
CA SER A 24 5.12 -17.84 -28.60
C SER A 24 3.78 -18.04 -27.90
N PHE A 25 3.30 -19.28 -27.75
CA PHE A 25 2.11 -19.63 -26.96
C PHE A 25 2.36 -19.44 -25.46
N THR A 26 3.55 -19.81 -24.97
CA THR A 26 3.96 -19.56 -23.57
C THR A 26 4.12 -18.06 -23.29
N ARG A 27 4.64 -17.28 -24.27
CA ARG A 27 4.64 -15.80 -24.20
C ARG A 27 3.24 -15.19 -24.28
N SER A 28 2.33 -15.75 -25.09
CA SER A 28 0.96 -15.26 -25.23
C SER A 28 0.11 -15.55 -23.99
N ILE A 29 0.33 -16.68 -23.32
CA ILE A 29 -0.34 -17.03 -22.06
C ILE A 29 0.19 -16.18 -20.90
N THR A 30 1.47 -15.80 -20.90
CA THR A 30 2.03 -14.86 -19.91
C THR A 30 1.74 -13.39 -20.19
N SER A 31 1.48 -13.00 -21.45
CA SER A 31 1.08 -11.62 -21.78
C SER A 31 -0.41 -11.35 -21.55
N ASN A 32 -1.26 -12.37 -21.56
CA ASN A 32 -2.72 -12.23 -21.40
C ASN A 32 -3.25 -12.48 -19.98
N SER A 33 -2.38 -12.53 -18.97
CA SER A 33 -2.78 -12.63 -17.58
C SER A 33 -2.29 -11.41 -16.78
N PHE A 34 -3.26 -10.58 -16.36
CA PHE A 34 -3.15 -9.57 -15.30
C PHE A 34 -2.29 -8.31 -15.48
N ALA A 35 -1.46 -8.18 -16.51
CA ALA A 35 -0.59 -7.00 -16.67
C ALA A 35 -1.17 -5.92 -17.62
N SER A 36 -2.29 -5.28 -17.27
CA SER A 36 -2.68 -4.04 -17.95
C SER A 36 -1.85 -2.86 -17.43
N SER A 37 -0.65 -2.65 -17.97
CA SER A 37 0.05 -1.38 -17.77
C SER A 37 -0.61 -0.31 -18.64
N PHE A 38 -1.15 0.73 -18.02
CA PHE A 38 -1.60 1.91 -18.75
C PHE A 38 -0.40 2.63 -19.36
N ALA A 39 -0.32 2.63 -20.70
CA ALA A 39 0.54 3.54 -21.44
C ALA A 39 -0.26 4.85 -21.61
N ALA A 40 0.17 5.91 -20.93
CA ALA A 40 -0.41 7.23 -21.14
C ALA A 40 0.02 7.72 -22.53
N ASP A 41 -0.93 7.87 -23.46
CA ASP A 41 -0.67 8.63 -24.69
C ASP A 41 -0.21 10.04 -24.32
N ALA A 42 1.00 10.38 -24.75
CA ALA A 42 1.72 11.63 -24.47
C ALA A 42 1.29 12.77 -25.40
N ASP A 43 0.08 12.73 -25.96
CA ASP A 43 -0.43 13.86 -26.74
C ASP A 43 -0.82 14.99 -25.78
N ASP A 44 -0.13 16.13 -25.91
CA ASP A 44 -0.44 17.36 -25.20
C ASP A 44 -1.92 17.75 -25.36
N ILE A 45 -2.51 18.29 -24.29
CA ILE A 45 -3.89 18.75 -24.29
C ILE A 45 -4.03 19.84 -25.35
N GLN A 46 -4.88 19.60 -26.35
CA GLN A 46 -5.15 20.58 -27.40
C GLN A 46 -5.79 21.84 -26.80
N PRO A 47 -5.57 23.03 -27.40
CA PRO A 47 -6.16 24.27 -26.92
C PRO A 47 -7.68 24.14 -26.79
N ILE A 48 -8.21 24.43 -25.59
CA ILE A 48 -9.64 24.34 -25.30
C ILE A 48 -10.33 25.54 -25.96
N ASN A 49 -10.97 25.31 -27.09
CA ASN A 49 -11.61 26.37 -27.89
C ASN A 49 -13.11 26.53 -27.57
N GLY A 50 -13.65 25.78 -26.62
CA GLY A 50 -15.04 25.92 -26.18
C GLY A 50 -15.47 24.93 -25.10
N VAL A 51 -16.71 25.09 -24.63
CA VAL A 51 -17.31 24.26 -23.56
C VAL A 51 -17.32 22.77 -23.93
N ARG A 52 -17.57 22.45 -25.21
CA ARG A 52 -17.58 21.06 -25.70
C ARG A 52 -16.18 20.41 -25.64
N ASP A 53 -15.15 21.16 -26.00
CA ASP A 53 -13.76 20.70 -25.95
C ASP A 53 -13.31 20.56 -24.50
N PHE A 54 -13.72 21.48 -23.62
CA PHE A 54 -13.50 21.39 -22.18
C PHE A 54 -14.10 20.10 -21.61
N PHE A 55 -15.39 19.81 -21.88
CA PHE A 55 -16.01 18.58 -21.37
C PHE A 55 -15.36 17.32 -21.93
N ARG A 56 -14.91 17.33 -23.19
CA ARG A 56 -14.20 16.19 -23.79
C ARG A 56 -12.88 15.92 -23.08
N GLU A 57 -12.03 16.94 -22.91
CA GLU A 57 -10.74 16.79 -22.22
C GLU A 57 -10.94 16.49 -20.73
N PHE A 58 -11.92 17.11 -20.08
CA PHE A 58 -12.30 16.82 -18.71
C PHE A 58 -12.70 15.34 -18.53
N LEU A 59 -13.53 14.80 -19.41
CA LEU A 59 -13.93 13.38 -19.36
C LEU A 59 -12.74 12.45 -19.65
N ARG A 60 -11.85 12.83 -20.59
CA ARG A 60 -10.64 12.08 -20.93
C ARG A 60 -9.71 11.98 -19.72
N GLU A 61 -9.39 13.12 -19.11
CA GLU A 61 -8.54 13.18 -17.92
C GLU A 61 -9.22 12.50 -16.73
N SER A 62 -10.51 12.76 -16.47
CA SER A 62 -11.28 12.08 -15.42
C SER A 62 -11.23 10.56 -15.54
N LYS A 63 -11.30 10.01 -16.76
CA LYS A 63 -11.18 8.57 -16.98
C LYS A 63 -9.79 8.05 -16.60
N LYS A 64 -8.72 8.77 -16.93
CA LYS A 64 -7.34 8.41 -16.53
C LYS A 64 -7.18 8.47 -15.01
N LEU A 65 -7.70 9.52 -14.38
CA LEU A 65 -7.72 9.68 -12.92
C LEU A 65 -8.40 8.49 -12.24
N TRP A 66 -9.60 8.15 -12.67
CA TRP A 66 -10.38 7.05 -12.09
C TRP A 66 -9.74 5.68 -12.32
N PHE A 67 -9.05 5.48 -13.44
CA PHE A 67 -8.32 4.24 -13.70
C PHE A 67 -7.21 3.98 -12.66
N LEU A 68 -6.60 5.03 -12.12
CA LEU A 68 -5.58 4.94 -11.06
C LEU A 68 -6.20 5.00 -9.66
N ALA A 69 -7.15 5.91 -9.46
CA ALA A 69 -7.78 6.18 -8.18
C ALA A 69 -8.67 5.04 -7.69
N ALA A 70 -9.51 4.44 -8.54
CA ALA A 70 -10.42 3.39 -8.10
C ALA A 70 -9.68 2.16 -7.54
N PRO A 71 -8.66 1.60 -8.22
CA PRO A 71 -7.88 0.50 -7.65
C PRO A 71 -7.12 0.90 -6.36
N ALA A 72 -6.67 2.15 -6.24
CA ALA A 72 -5.97 2.62 -5.03
C ALA A 72 -6.94 2.69 -3.84
N ILE A 73 -8.10 3.31 -4.03
CA ILE A 73 -9.17 3.37 -3.02
C ILE A 73 -9.59 1.95 -2.63
N PHE A 74 -9.82 1.08 -3.61
CA PHE A 74 -10.21 -0.30 -3.35
C PHE A 74 -9.14 -1.09 -2.57
N THR A 75 -7.86 -0.89 -2.90
CA THR A 75 -6.73 -1.45 -2.14
C THR A 75 -6.78 -1.00 -0.68
N SER A 76 -6.92 0.31 -0.44
CA SER A 76 -7.05 0.88 0.90
C SER A 76 -8.24 0.31 1.66
N VAL A 77 -9.42 0.24 1.03
CA VAL A 77 -10.62 -0.36 1.62
C VAL A 77 -10.38 -1.82 2.01
N CYS A 78 -9.75 -2.62 1.14
CA CYS A 78 -9.43 -4.01 1.45
C CYS A 78 -8.49 -4.13 2.64
N GLN A 79 -7.44 -3.31 2.71
CA GLN A 79 -6.45 -3.34 3.79
C GLN A 79 -7.04 -2.85 5.12
N TYR A 80 -7.82 -1.77 5.13
CA TYR A 80 -8.57 -1.34 6.33
C TYR A 80 -9.58 -2.39 6.79
N SER A 81 -10.19 -3.12 5.85
CA SER A 81 -11.14 -4.19 6.18
C SER A 81 -10.50 -5.33 6.97
N LEU A 82 -9.19 -5.59 6.84
CA LEU A 82 -8.50 -6.59 7.66
C LEU A 82 -8.63 -6.28 9.16
N GLY A 83 -8.37 -5.02 9.54
CA GLY A 83 -8.53 -4.56 10.92
C GLY A 83 -9.98 -4.58 11.37
N ALA A 84 -10.91 -4.12 10.53
CA ALA A 84 -12.35 -4.11 10.82
C ALA A 84 -12.89 -5.54 11.06
N ILE A 85 -12.52 -6.49 10.21
CA ILE A 85 -12.92 -7.90 10.35
C ILE A 85 -12.35 -8.50 11.62
N THR A 86 -11.05 -8.28 11.90
CA THR A 86 -10.42 -8.72 13.15
C THR A 86 -11.18 -8.19 14.38
N GLN A 87 -11.61 -6.94 14.35
CA GLN A 87 -12.40 -6.32 15.40
C GLN A 87 -13.80 -6.93 15.53
N VAL A 88 -14.52 -7.15 14.43
CA VAL A 88 -15.84 -7.80 14.42
C VAL A 88 -15.77 -9.21 15.00
N PHE A 89 -14.78 -10.01 14.58
CA PHE A 89 -14.57 -11.36 15.11
C PHE A 89 -14.18 -11.33 16.60
N SER A 90 -13.38 -10.36 17.03
CA SER A 90 -13.04 -10.19 18.45
C SER A 90 -14.30 -9.92 19.30
N GLY A 91 -15.27 -9.17 18.77
CA GLY A 91 -16.59 -9.01 19.38
C GLY A 91 -17.39 -10.29 19.57
N HIS A 92 -17.19 -11.27 18.68
CA HIS A 92 -17.82 -12.60 18.81
C HIS A 92 -17.06 -13.52 19.77
N VAL A 93 -15.78 -13.25 20.02
CA VAL A 93 -15.01 -13.95 21.07
C VAL A 93 -15.45 -13.46 22.45
N GLY A 94 -15.58 -12.14 22.63
CA GLY A 94 -16.06 -11.56 23.87
C GLY A 94 -15.93 -10.04 23.92
N THR A 95 -16.59 -9.43 24.91
CA THR A 95 -16.62 -7.97 25.07
C THR A 95 -15.27 -7.41 25.53
N LEU A 96 -14.51 -8.17 26.32
CA LEU A 96 -13.17 -7.80 26.76
C LEU A 96 -12.17 -7.82 25.59
N GLU A 97 -12.26 -8.84 24.74
CA GLU A 97 -11.41 -9.02 23.56
C GLU A 97 -11.66 -7.92 22.53
N LEU A 98 -12.93 -7.58 22.28
CA LEU A 98 -13.30 -6.44 21.45
C LEU A 98 -12.71 -5.13 22.00
N ALA A 99 -12.85 -4.89 23.31
CA ALA A 99 -12.31 -3.70 23.93
C ALA A 99 -10.78 -3.66 23.85
N ALA A 100 -10.12 -4.80 24.04
CA ALA A 100 -8.67 -4.92 23.94
C ALA A 100 -8.16 -4.58 22.52
N VAL A 101 -8.75 -5.19 21.48
CA VAL A 101 -8.39 -4.91 20.08
C VAL A 101 -8.70 -3.47 19.70
N SER A 102 -9.85 -2.94 20.11
CA SER A 102 -10.24 -1.57 19.81
C SER A 102 -9.28 -0.54 20.43
N VAL A 103 -8.95 -0.69 21.71
CA VAL A 103 -8.03 0.21 22.42
C VAL A 103 -6.60 0.08 21.89
N GLU A 104 -6.14 -1.14 21.62
CA GLU A 104 -4.82 -1.37 21.04
C GLU A 104 -4.72 -0.73 19.64
N ASN A 105 -5.69 -0.99 18.75
CA ASN A 105 -5.68 -0.46 17.40
C ASN A 105 -5.80 1.07 17.37
N SER A 106 -6.66 1.65 18.21
CA SER A 106 -6.89 3.11 18.21
C SER A 106 -5.75 3.90 18.85
N VAL A 107 -5.14 3.39 19.93
CA VAL A 107 -4.13 4.12 20.70
C VAL A 107 -2.72 3.72 20.28
N ILE A 108 -2.39 2.44 20.36
CA ILE A 108 -1.01 1.94 20.19
C ILE A 108 -0.67 1.80 18.71
N ALA A 109 -1.47 1.01 17.98
CA ALA A 109 -1.25 0.81 16.56
C ALA A 109 -1.58 2.09 15.78
N GLY A 110 -2.62 2.82 16.16
CA GLY A 110 -3.03 4.08 15.51
C GLY A 110 -1.94 5.14 15.55
N PHE A 111 -1.31 5.34 16.71
CA PHE A 111 -0.15 6.24 16.83
C PHE A 111 0.99 5.84 15.90
N SER A 112 1.34 4.55 15.91
CA SER A 112 2.44 4.01 15.13
C SER A 112 2.17 4.08 13.62
N PHE A 113 0.96 3.70 13.21
CA PHE A 113 0.48 3.77 11.84
C PHE A 113 0.53 5.20 11.31
N GLY A 114 0.00 6.17 12.06
CA GLY A 114 0.01 7.58 11.66
C GLY A 114 1.42 8.12 11.44
N LEU A 115 2.35 7.84 12.37
CA LEU A 115 3.74 8.25 12.25
C LEU A 115 4.40 7.61 11.02
N MET A 116 4.26 6.30 10.85
CA MET A 116 4.87 5.56 9.74
C MET A 116 4.28 5.93 8.37
N LEU A 117 2.97 6.13 8.29
CA LEU A 117 2.29 6.58 7.08
C LEU A 117 2.80 7.97 6.66
N GLY A 118 2.91 8.90 7.62
CA GLY A 118 3.41 10.24 7.36
C GLY A 118 4.90 10.25 6.98
N MET A 119 5.73 9.38 7.55
CA MET A 119 7.11 9.20 7.09
C MET A 119 7.20 8.62 5.67
N GLY A 120 6.24 7.77 5.30
CA GLY A 120 6.11 7.17 3.97
C GLY A 120 5.63 8.15 2.88
N SER A 121 4.89 9.21 3.23
CA SER A 121 4.42 10.19 2.24
C SER A 121 5.55 11.02 1.63
N ALA A 122 6.67 11.21 2.34
CA ALA A 122 7.88 11.81 1.78
C ALA A 122 8.42 11.01 0.57
N LEU A 123 8.33 9.68 0.63
CA LEU A 123 8.76 8.80 -0.45
C LEU A 123 7.87 8.98 -1.69
N GLU A 124 6.57 9.17 -1.51
CA GLU A 124 5.64 9.41 -2.60
C GLU A 124 6.03 10.65 -3.41
N THR A 125 6.34 11.76 -2.74
CA THR A 125 6.82 12.98 -3.42
C THR A 125 8.13 12.73 -4.17
N LEU A 126 9.10 12.05 -3.55
CA LEU A 126 10.40 11.78 -4.17
C LEU A 126 10.30 10.80 -5.36
N CYS A 127 9.51 9.74 -5.24
CA CYS A 127 9.26 8.80 -6.34
C CYS A 127 8.52 9.50 -7.48
N GLY A 128 7.53 10.35 -7.18
CA GLY A 128 6.83 11.14 -8.17
C GLY A 128 7.74 12.09 -8.95
N GLN A 129 8.61 12.81 -8.25
CA GLN A 129 9.61 13.69 -8.88
C GLN A 129 10.62 12.92 -9.73
N ALA A 130 11.16 11.81 -9.21
CA ALA A 130 12.13 11.01 -9.96
C ALA A 130 11.51 10.34 -11.19
N PHE A 131 10.26 9.86 -11.07
CA PHE A 131 9.53 9.28 -12.19
C PHE A 131 9.25 10.33 -13.27
N GLY A 132 8.76 11.52 -12.91
CA GLY A 132 8.53 12.63 -13.84
C GLY A 132 9.81 13.17 -14.49
N ALA A 133 10.95 13.06 -13.82
CA ALA A 133 12.27 13.41 -14.36
C ALA A 133 12.95 12.28 -15.18
N GLY A 134 12.25 11.16 -15.43
CA GLY A 134 12.79 10.01 -16.15
C GLY A 134 13.87 9.21 -15.40
N GLN A 135 14.09 9.50 -14.12
CA GLN A 135 15.10 8.85 -13.27
C GLN A 135 14.56 7.58 -12.62
N LEU A 136 14.08 6.64 -13.44
CA LEU A 136 13.40 5.42 -12.96
C LEU A 136 14.27 4.60 -11.99
N ASP A 137 15.58 4.53 -12.23
CA ASP A 137 16.52 3.77 -11.40
C ASP A 137 16.57 4.25 -9.93
N MET A 138 16.17 5.50 -9.67
CA MET A 138 16.15 6.08 -8.33
C MET A 138 14.95 5.64 -7.48
N LEU A 139 13.86 5.18 -8.09
CA LEU A 139 12.66 4.74 -7.36
C LEU A 139 13.00 3.59 -6.39
N GLY A 140 13.72 2.57 -6.88
CA GLY A 140 14.15 1.44 -6.05
C GLY A 140 15.11 1.87 -4.93
N ILE A 141 15.97 2.86 -5.19
CA ILE A 141 16.89 3.41 -4.18
C ILE A 141 16.13 4.15 -3.08
N TYR A 142 15.13 4.96 -3.43
CA TYR A 142 14.31 5.65 -2.44
C TYR A 142 13.46 4.69 -1.62
N MET A 143 12.90 3.65 -2.25
CA MET A 143 12.19 2.59 -1.53
C MET A 143 13.11 1.92 -0.49
N GLN A 144 14.33 1.53 -0.88
CA GLN A 144 15.30 0.92 0.04
C GLN A 144 15.73 1.87 1.17
N ARG A 145 15.94 3.16 0.88
CA ARG A 145 16.20 4.19 1.92
C ARG A 145 15.05 4.27 2.92
N SER A 146 13.82 4.30 2.41
CA SER A 146 12.64 4.37 3.24
C SER A 146 12.47 3.12 4.10
N TRP A 147 12.77 1.91 3.59
CA TRP A 147 12.80 0.69 4.40
C TRP A 147 13.78 0.81 5.57
N LEU A 148 15.01 1.28 5.35
CA LEU A 148 15.99 1.44 6.42
C LEU A 148 15.48 2.38 7.53
N ILE A 149 14.91 3.51 7.11
CA ILE A 149 14.40 4.54 8.02
C ILE A 149 13.18 4.02 8.79
N LEU A 150 12.18 3.47 8.08
CA LEU A 150 10.95 2.98 8.70
C LEU A 150 11.17 1.76 9.59
N ASN A 151 12.09 0.85 9.24
CA ASN A 151 12.45 -0.26 10.12
C ASN A 151 13.16 0.24 11.38
N THR A 152 14.01 1.27 11.26
CA THR A 152 14.62 1.91 12.44
C THR A 152 13.55 2.56 13.32
N THR A 153 12.59 3.27 12.73
CA THR A 153 11.44 3.83 13.46
C THR A 153 10.59 2.72 14.09
N ALA A 154 10.33 1.62 13.40
CA ALA A 154 9.59 0.47 13.93
C ALA A 154 10.28 -0.14 15.16
N ILE A 155 11.62 -0.25 15.17
CA ILE A 155 12.38 -0.69 16.35
C ILE A 155 12.11 0.23 17.54
N LEU A 156 12.15 1.56 17.35
CA LEU A 156 11.88 2.52 18.41
C LEU A 156 10.43 2.44 18.90
N LEU A 157 9.48 2.35 17.97
CA LEU A 157 8.06 2.24 18.26
C LEU A 157 7.68 0.91 18.93
N SER A 158 8.46 -0.16 18.74
CA SER A 158 8.22 -1.45 19.40
C SER A 158 8.19 -1.34 20.92
N LEU A 159 8.91 -0.36 21.49
CA LEU A 159 8.88 -0.06 22.93
C LEU A 159 7.47 0.35 23.37
N VAL A 160 6.73 1.11 22.55
CA VAL A 160 5.33 1.49 22.83
C VAL A 160 4.43 0.26 22.89
N TYR A 161 4.65 -0.72 22.02
CA TYR A 161 3.90 -1.99 22.04
C TYR A 161 4.26 -2.85 23.26
N ILE A 162 5.55 -2.94 23.59
CA ILE A 162 6.02 -3.70 24.77
C ILE A 162 5.45 -3.13 26.06
N PHE A 163 5.40 -1.80 26.18
CA PHE A 163 4.88 -1.10 27.35
C PHE A 163 3.40 -0.70 27.23
N ALA A 164 2.66 -1.24 26.25
CA ALA A 164 1.29 -0.86 25.98
C ALA A 164 0.38 -1.03 27.21
N GLY A 165 0.47 -2.15 27.93
CA GLY A 165 -0.39 -2.39 29.11
C GLY A 165 -0.25 -1.31 30.19
N PRO A 166 0.97 -1.02 30.69
CA PRO A 166 1.20 0.10 31.60
C PRO A 166 0.79 1.47 31.05
N LEU A 167 1.07 1.76 29.77
CA LEU A 167 0.71 3.03 29.12
C LEU A 167 -0.82 3.20 29.07
N LEU A 168 -1.55 2.15 28.69
CA LEU A 168 -3.01 2.17 28.64
C LEU A 168 -3.62 2.36 30.03
N ARG A 169 -3.03 1.74 31.06
CA ARG A 169 -3.45 1.96 32.44
C ARG A 169 -3.20 3.40 32.90
N LEU A 170 -2.09 4.00 32.48
CA LEU A 170 -1.75 5.39 32.80
C LEU A 170 -2.76 6.38 32.21
N ILE A 171 -3.24 6.15 30.99
CA ILE A 171 -4.27 6.99 30.34
C ILE A 171 -5.71 6.68 30.79
N GLY A 172 -5.89 5.85 31.83
CA GLY A 172 -7.17 5.64 32.49
C GLY A 172 -7.95 4.39 32.05
N GLN A 173 -7.37 3.50 31.25
CA GLN A 173 -8.04 2.23 30.91
C GLN A 173 -8.13 1.30 32.12
N THR A 174 -9.17 0.46 32.15
CA THR A 174 -9.34 -0.52 33.23
C THR A 174 -8.19 -1.53 33.25
N ALA A 175 -7.92 -2.12 34.43
CA ALA A 175 -6.84 -3.09 34.57
C ALA A 175 -7.01 -4.32 33.64
N ALA A 176 -8.25 -4.77 33.43
CA ALA A 176 -8.55 -5.90 32.56
C ALA A 176 -8.28 -5.57 31.08
N ILE A 177 -8.79 -4.44 30.59
CA ILE A 177 -8.58 -3.99 29.20
C ILE A 177 -7.10 -3.73 28.95
N SER A 178 -6.44 -3.01 29.87
CA SER A 178 -5.00 -2.70 29.76
C SER A 178 -4.14 -3.96 29.68
N LYS A 179 -4.46 -4.99 30.48
CA LYS A 179 -3.73 -6.26 30.46
C LYS A 179 -3.95 -7.00 29.14
N ALA A 180 -5.21 -7.12 28.69
CA ALA A 180 -5.54 -7.83 27.45
C ALA A 180 -4.97 -7.13 26.22
N ALA A 181 -5.15 -5.81 26.12
CA ALA A 181 -4.58 -4.98 25.05
C ALA A 181 -3.06 -5.01 25.07
N GLY A 182 -2.41 -4.94 26.25
CA GLY A 182 -0.96 -5.01 26.36
C GLY A 182 -0.38 -6.34 25.87
N ILE A 183 -1.04 -7.48 26.18
CA ILE A 183 -0.65 -8.78 25.61
C ILE A 183 -0.83 -8.77 24.10
N PHE A 184 -1.99 -8.31 23.62
CA PHE A 184 -2.29 -8.24 22.19
C PHE A 184 -1.27 -7.35 21.44
N SER A 185 -0.90 -6.19 21.97
CA SER A 185 0.12 -5.30 21.39
C SER A 185 1.45 -6.01 21.17
N VAL A 186 1.93 -6.81 22.13
CA VAL A 186 3.19 -7.55 21.94
C VAL A 186 3.08 -8.53 20.77
N TRP A 187 1.93 -9.19 20.60
CA TRP A 187 1.67 -10.04 19.44
C TRP A 187 1.56 -9.27 18.12
N MET A 188 1.24 -7.97 18.15
CA MET A 188 1.10 -7.11 16.98
C MET A 188 2.41 -6.44 16.55
N ILE A 189 3.52 -6.66 17.24
CA ILE A 189 4.84 -6.13 16.83
C ILE A 189 5.22 -6.52 15.38
N PRO A 190 4.99 -7.76 14.88
CA PRO A 190 5.32 -8.09 13.50
C PRO A 190 4.58 -7.22 12.46
N GLN A 191 3.32 -6.83 12.73
CA GLN A 191 2.55 -5.92 11.89
C GLN A 191 3.24 -4.56 11.75
N LEU A 192 3.87 -4.06 12.82
CA LEU A 192 4.62 -2.82 12.78
C LEU A 192 5.75 -2.87 11.75
N PHE A 193 6.48 -3.98 11.69
CA PHE A 193 7.53 -4.18 10.68
C PHE A 193 6.94 -4.41 9.29
N ALA A 194 5.78 -5.06 9.20
CA ALA A 194 5.06 -5.18 7.93
C ALA A 194 4.73 -3.78 7.35
N TYR A 195 4.21 -2.85 8.16
CA TYR A 195 4.02 -1.46 7.72
C TYR A 195 5.31 -0.79 7.21
N ALA A 196 6.46 -1.08 7.84
CA ALA A 196 7.75 -0.53 7.43
C ALA A 196 8.13 -0.98 6.01
N PHE A 197 7.73 -2.19 5.60
CA PHE A 197 7.92 -2.70 4.24
C PHE A 197 6.82 -2.26 3.29
N ASN A 198 5.57 -2.34 3.74
CA ASN A 198 4.37 -2.10 2.94
C ASN A 198 4.31 -0.68 2.39
N PHE A 199 4.47 0.34 3.24
CA PHE A 199 4.28 1.72 2.80
C PHE A 199 5.26 2.10 1.67
N PRO A 200 6.56 1.77 1.75
CA PRO A 200 7.47 2.05 0.65
C PRO A 200 7.16 1.27 -0.62
N MET A 201 6.82 -0.02 -0.52
CA MET A 201 6.45 -0.83 -1.68
C MET A 201 5.19 -0.32 -2.35
N ALA A 202 4.19 0.07 -1.55
CA ALA A 202 2.94 0.62 -2.05
C ALA A 202 3.20 1.92 -2.82
N LYS A 203 4.03 2.84 -2.30
CA LYS A 203 4.38 4.08 -3.01
C LYS A 203 5.24 3.83 -4.25
N PHE A 204 6.16 2.89 -4.19
CA PHE A 204 6.95 2.45 -5.35
C PHE A 204 6.05 1.93 -6.48
N LEU A 205 5.09 1.04 -6.18
CA LEU A 205 4.15 0.51 -7.17
C LEU A 205 3.13 1.56 -7.66
N GLN A 206 2.66 2.43 -6.78
CA GLN A 206 1.76 3.55 -7.13
C GLN A 206 2.41 4.52 -8.10
N SER A 207 3.67 4.90 -7.87
CA SER A 207 4.40 5.83 -8.75
C SER A 207 4.61 5.29 -10.18
N GLN A 208 4.48 3.98 -10.37
CA GLN A 208 4.57 3.31 -11.67
C GLN A 208 3.20 2.92 -12.25
N SER A 209 2.10 3.41 -11.66
CA SER A 209 0.73 3.06 -12.04
C SER A 209 0.41 1.55 -11.97
N LYS A 210 1.13 0.78 -11.14
CA LYS A 210 0.95 -0.68 -10.98
C LYS A 210 -0.05 -1.03 -9.86
N ILE A 211 -1.06 -0.18 -9.69
CA ILE A 211 -1.98 -0.19 -8.54
C ILE A 211 -2.92 -1.41 -8.57
N MET A 212 -3.29 -1.88 -9.76
CA MET A 212 -4.17 -3.05 -9.93
C MET A 212 -3.61 -4.31 -9.28
N VAL A 213 -2.29 -4.49 -9.29
CA VAL A 213 -1.64 -5.65 -8.65
C VAL A 213 -1.83 -5.61 -7.13
N MET A 214 -1.69 -4.44 -6.52
CA MET A 214 -1.93 -4.28 -5.08
C MET A 214 -3.40 -4.55 -4.73
N ALA A 215 -4.34 -4.15 -5.58
CA ALA A 215 -5.77 -4.39 -5.40
C ALA A 215 -6.07 -5.89 -5.38
N VAL A 216 -5.53 -6.64 -6.34
CA VAL A 216 -5.72 -8.10 -6.48
C VAL A 216 -5.11 -8.85 -5.30
N ILE A 217 -3.89 -8.47 -4.88
CA ILE A 217 -3.24 -9.04 -3.69
C ILE A 217 -4.12 -8.78 -2.47
N SER A 218 -4.56 -7.53 -2.27
CA SER A 218 -5.30 -7.13 -1.07
C SER A 218 -6.65 -7.81 -0.95
N VAL A 219 -7.43 -7.95 -2.04
CA VAL A 219 -8.71 -8.66 -2.00
C VAL A 219 -8.53 -10.16 -1.79
N SER A 220 -7.50 -10.76 -2.40
CA SER A 220 -7.19 -12.18 -2.21
C SER A 220 -6.84 -12.47 -0.75
N VAL A 221 -6.01 -11.62 -0.15
CA VAL A 221 -5.65 -11.72 1.26
C VAL A 221 -6.84 -11.44 2.16
N LEU A 222 -7.71 -10.49 1.84
CA LEU A 222 -8.93 -10.20 2.63
C LEU A 222 -9.86 -11.42 2.70
N ILE A 223 -10.05 -12.13 1.59
CA ILE A 223 -10.86 -13.36 1.56
C ILE A 223 -10.25 -14.41 2.48
N LEU A 224 -8.94 -14.67 2.34
CA LEU A 224 -8.23 -15.64 3.20
C LEU A 224 -8.28 -15.21 4.67
N HIS A 225 -8.02 -13.94 4.96
CA HIS A 225 -8.09 -13.36 6.29
C HIS A 225 -9.46 -13.63 6.93
N THR A 226 -10.55 -13.38 6.21
CA THR A 226 -11.91 -13.61 6.72
C THR A 226 -12.14 -15.09 7.09
N ILE A 227 -11.73 -16.00 6.20
CA ILE A 227 -11.88 -17.46 6.42
C ILE A 227 -11.05 -17.91 7.62
N PHE A 228 -9.79 -17.49 7.70
CA PHE A 228 -8.88 -17.89 8.78
C PHE A 228 -9.22 -17.21 10.12
N SER A 229 -9.71 -15.98 10.11
CA SER A 229 -10.20 -15.29 11.32
C SER A 229 -11.38 -16.05 11.92
N TRP A 230 -12.37 -16.43 11.10
CA TRP A 230 -13.47 -17.30 11.57
C TRP A 230 -12.96 -18.64 12.11
N LEU A 231 -12.05 -19.30 11.39
CA LEU A 231 -11.55 -20.62 11.75
C LEU A 231 -10.74 -20.59 13.06
N LEU A 232 -9.71 -19.75 13.14
CA LEU A 232 -8.78 -19.74 14.27
C LEU A 232 -9.41 -19.07 15.49
N MET A 233 -10.09 -17.93 15.33
CA MET A 233 -10.64 -17.20 16.47
C MET A 233 -11.86 -17.91 17.07
N LEU A 234 -12.81 -18.33 16.23
CA LEU A 234 -14.10 -18.84 16.69
C LEU A 234 -14.18 -20.36 16.73
N LYS A 235 -13.80 -21.05 15.64
CA LYS A 235 -13.96 -22.52 15.57
C LYS A 235 -12.91 -23.26 16.39
N LEU A 236 -11.64 -22.88 16.27
CA LEU A 236 -10.55 -23.43 17.07
C LEU A 236 -10.39 -22.75 18.43
N LYS A 237 -11.15 -21.66 18.68
CA LYS A 237 -11.20 -20.93 19.95
C LYS A 237 -9.84 -20.37 20.41
N TRP A 238 -8.99 -19.93 19.48
CA TRP A 238 -7.72 -19.28 19.81
C TRP A 238 -7.90 -17.82 20.25
N GLY A 239 -9.11 -17.25 20.15
CA GLY A 239 -9.44 -15.92 20.64
C GLY A 239 -8.50 -14.83 20.09
N LEU A 240 -7.98 -13.96 20.97
CA LEU A 240 -7.05 -12.88 20.61
C LEU A 240 -5.73 -13.37 20.01
N VAL A 241 -5.26 -14.56 20.38
CA VAL A 241 -4.05 -15.13 19.75
C VAL A 241 -4.34 -15.46 18.30
N GLY A 242 -5.51 -16.04 18.01
CA GLY A 242 -5.99 -16.28 16.65
C GLY A 242 -6.08 -14.98 15.85
N ALA A 243 -6.63 -13.92 16.45
CA ALA A 243 -6.72 -12.59 15.83
C ALA A 243 -5.34 -12.07 15.40
N ALA A 244 -4.37 -12.07 16.33
CA ALA A 244 -3.05 -11.55 16.04
C ALA A 244 -2.32 -12.40 14.98
N VAL A 245 -2.41 -13.73 15.07
CA VAL A 245 -1.76 -14.63 14.09
C VAL A 245 -2.30 -14.37 12.69
N VAL A 246 -3.62 -14.34 12.51
CA VAL A 246 -4.23 -14.16 11.18
C VAL A 246 -3.95 -12.77 10.62
N LEU A 247 -4.04 -11.73 11.46
CA LEU A 247 -3.80 -10.35 11.02
C LEU A 247 -2.32 -10.13 10.64
N ASN A 248 -1.36 -10.57 11.45
CA ASN A 248 0.06 -10.51 11.11
C ASN A 248 0.37 -11.31 9.84
N ALA A 249 -0.15 -12.53 9.72
CA ALA A 249 0.05 -13.35 8.53
C ALA A 249 -0.49 -12.66 7.27
N SER A 250 -1.63 -11.98 7.38
CA SER A 250 -2.22 -11.24 6.26
C SER A 250 -1.29 -10.14 5.76
N TRP A 251 -0.74 -9.32 6.66
CA TRP A 251 0.21 -8.27 6.31
C TRP A 251 1.51 -8.83 5.71
N VAL A 252 2.07 -9.89 6.30
CA VAL A 252 3.27 -10.55 5.77
C VAL A 252 3.03 -11.12 4.37
N ILE A 253 1.86 -11.72 4.12
CA ILE A 253 1.50 -12.24 2.79
C ILE A 253 1.36 -11.11 1.78
N ILE A 254 0.74 -9.98 2.14
CA ILE A 254 0.66 -8.79 1.27
C ILE A 254 2.06 -8.32 0.91
N ASP A 255 2.92 -8.14 1.90
CA ASP A 255 4.28 -7.63 1.70
C ASP A 255 5.11 -8.58 0.85
N LEU A 256 5.05 -9.88 1.13
CA LEU A 256 5.78 -10.88 0.37
C LEU A 256 5.28 -10.93 -1.09
N ALA A 257 3.97 -10.89 -1.32
CA ALA A 257 3.40 -10.91 -2.66
C ALA A 257 3.78 -9.65 -3.46
N GLN A 258 3.74 -8.47 -2.82
CA GLN A 258 4.20 -7.22 -3.44
C GLN A 258 5.70 -7.27 -3.75
N PHE A 259 6.52 -7.75 -2.81
CA PHE A 259 7.95 -7.88 -3.01
C PHE A 259 8.31 -8.85 -4.14
N VAL A 260 7.67 -10.03 -4.17
CA VAL A 260 7.81 -11.02 -5.26
C VAL A 260 7.46 -10.39 -6.60
N TYR A 261 6.38 -9.62 -6.68
CA TYR A 261 6.02 -8.90 -7.90
C TYR A 261 7.10 -7.87 -8.31
N ILE A 262 7.63 -7.10 -7.37
CA ILE A 262 8.71 -6.12 -7.64
C ILE A 262 9.96 -6.81 -8.21
N ILE A 263 10.38 -7.93 -7.63
CA ILE A 263 11.61 -8.64 -8.05
C ILE A 263 11.42 -9.54 -9.29
N SER A 264 10.17 -9.76 -9.74
CA SER A 264 9.85 -10.58 -10.91
C SER A 264 10.35 -10.03 -12.26
N GLY A 265 10.89 -8.81 -12.27
CA GLY A 265 11.30 -8.10 -13.50
C GLY A 265 10.21 -7.19 -14.08
N THR A 266 8.98 -7.25 -13.57
CA THR A 266 7.83 -6.48 -14.09
C THR A 266 7.96 -4.96 -13.86
N CYS A 267 8.84 -4.53 -12.96
CA CYS A 267 9.17 -3.12 -12.69
C CYS A 267 10.34 -2.58 -13.54
N GLY A 268 10.96 -3.41 -14.38
CA GLY A 268 12.07 -3.00 -15.25
C GLY A 268 13.16 -2.22 -14.52
N ARG A 269 13.57 -1.08 -15.10
CA ARG A 269 14.60 -0.18 -14.56
C ARG A 269 14.28 0.40 -13.18
N ALA A 270 13.01 0.44 -12.76
CA ALA A 270 12.66 0.97 -11.45
C ALA A 270 13.22 0.11 -10.31
N TRP A 271 13.47 -1.19 -10.56
CA TRP A 271 14.09 -2.10 -9.60
C TRP A 271 15.28 -2.83 -10.22
N ASN A 272 16.49 -2.38 -9.90
CA ASN A 272 17.75 -3.00 -10.31
C ASN A 272 18.40 -3.83 -9.19
N GLY A 273 17.61 -4.24 -8.18
CA GLY A 273 18.10 -4.97 -7.01
C GLY A 273 18.59 -4.08 -5.86
N PHE A 274 19.15 -4.72 -4.83
CA PHE A 274 19.67 -4.03 -3.64
C PHE A 274 20.91 -3.18 -3.99
N SER A 275 21.01 -2.00 -3.39
CA SER A 275 22.09 -1.06 -3.68
C SER A 275 22.61 -0.38 -2.43
N LEU A 276 23.94 -0.26 -2.31
CA LEU A 276 24.59 0.50 -1.25
C LEU A 276 24.27 2.01 -1.29
N LYS A 277 23.76 2.52 -2.42
CA LYS A 277 23.24 3.90 -2.52
C LYS A 277 22.09 4.14 -1.54
N ALA A 278 21.43 3.09 -1.04
CA ALA A 278 20.42 3.19 -0.01
C ALA A 278 20.97 3.74 1.33
N PHE A 279 22.27 3.64 1.59
CA PHE A 279 22.88 4.15 2.82
C PHE A 279 23.41 5.58 2.70
N GLN A 280 23.35 6.18 1.51
CA GLN A 280 23.84 7.53 1.26
C GLN A 280 22.77 8.59 1.55
N ASN A 281 23.19 9.72 2.13
CA ASN A 281 22.34 10.89 2.41
C ASN A 281 21.08 10.58 3.24
N LEU A 282 21.15 9.57 4.12
CA LEU A 282 20.03 9.16 4.97
C LEU A 282 19.51 10.29 5.86
N TRP A 283 20.39 11.14 6.40
CA TRP A 283 19.96 12.23 7.29
C TRP A 283 19.02 13.24 6.63
N GLY A 284 19.27 13.58 5.36
CA GLY A 284 18.38 14.45 4.59
C GLY A 284 17.01 13.80 4.39
N PHE A 285 17.00 12.50 4.09
CA PHE A 285 15.77 11.72 3.94
C PHE A 285 15.01 11.60 5.27
N VAL A 286 15.70 11.36 6.39
CA VAL A 286 15.10 11.32 7.74
C VAL A 286 14.43 12.64 8.08
N LYS A 287 15.09 13.77 7.83
CA LYS A 287 14.49 15.10 8.05
C LYS A 287 13.22 15.30 7.24
N LEU A 288 13.24 14.92 5.96
CA LEU A 288 12.07 15.02 5.10
C LEU A 288 10.93 14.11 5.59
N SER A 289 11.21 12.84 5.85
CA SER A 289 10.24 11.89 6.39
C SER A 289 9.65 12.35 7.73
N LEU A 290 10.46 12.86 8.65
CA LEU A 290 9.96 13.36 9.92
C LEU A 290 9.09 14.61 9.74
N ALA A 291 9.47 15.53 8.86
CA ALA A 291 8.65 16.71 8.56
C ALA A 291 7.30 16.31 7.95
N SER A 292 7.29 15.35 7.02
CA SER A 292 6.05 14.79 6.45
C SER A 292 5.19 14.08 7.50
N ALA A 293 5.82 13.40 8.45
CA ALA A 293 5.11 12.75 9.56
C ALA A 293 4.44 13.77 10.48
N VAL A 294 5.17 14.83 10.88
CA VAL A 294 4.62 15.91 11.69
C VAL A 294 3.47 16.61 10.95
N MET A 295 3.61 16.88 9.65
CA MET A 295 2.57 17.49 8.84
C MET A 295 1.28 16.66 8.85
N LEU A 296 1.39 15.35 8.61
CA LEU A 296 0.23 14.45 8.61
C LEU A 296 -0.39 14.32 10.02
N CYS A 297 0.41 14.25 11.07
CA CYS A 297 -0.09 14.24 12.45
C CYS A 297 -0.87 15.53 12.77
N LEU A 298 -0.33 16.70 12.38
CA LEU A 298 -1.02 17.98 12.58
C LEU A 298 -2.33 18.05 11.80
N GLU A 299 -2.39 17.51 10.59
CA GLU A 299 -3.62 17.43 9.80
C GLU A 299 -4.69 16.58 10.49
N VAL A 300 -4.33 15.40 10.98
CA VAL A 300 -5.25 14.50 11.70
C VAL A 300 -5.72 15.14 13.01
N TRP A 301 -4.81 15.71 13.81
CA TRP A 301 -5.16 16.34 15.09
C TRP A 301 -6.02 17.59 14.91
N TYR A 302 -5.71 18.39 13.90
CA TYR A 302 -6.54 19.52 13.50
C TYR A 302 -7.95 19.04 13.17
N PHE A 303 -8.09 17.95 12.42
CA PHE A 303 -9.39 17.39 12.07
C PHE A 303 -10.15 16.82 13.27
N MET A 304 -9.46 16.12 14.19
CA MET A 304 -10.05 15.64 15.44
C MET A 304 -10.57 16.80 16.30
N ALA A 305 -9.84 17.92 16.36
CA ALA A 305 -10.29 19.12 17.05
C ALA A 305 -11.55 19.71 16.39
N LEU A 306 -11.62 19.76 15.06
CA LEU A 306 -12.81 20.21 14.33
C LEU A 306 -14.04 19.34 14.63
N ILE A 307 -13.89 18.01 14.60
CA ILE A 307 -14.97 17.08 14.97
C ILE A 307 -15.43 17.33 16.41
N LEU A 308 -14.48 17.48 17.34
CA LEU A 308 -14.79 17.75 18.75
C LEU A 308 -15.61 19.04 18.90
N PHE A 309 -15.19 20.12 18.25
CA PHE A 309 -15.94 21.39 18.26
C PHE A 309 -17.30 21.28 17.60
N ALA A 310 -17.41 20.52 16.50
CA ALA A 310 -18.69 20.25 15.86
C ALA A 310 -19.64 19.45 16.76
N GLY A 311 -19.10 18.58 17.61
CA GLY A 311 -19.83 17.84 18.65
C GLY A 311 -20.50 18.75 19.69
N TYR A 312 -20.10 20.02 19.81
CA TYR A 312 -20.71 21.00 20.70
C TYR A 312 -21.77 21.89 20.01
N LEU A 313 -22.03 21.70 18.72
CA LEU A 313 -23.05 22.48 18.00
C LEU A 313 -24.46 22.00 18.31
N LYS A 314 -25.46 22.88 18.12
CA LYS A 314 -26.89 22.57 18.36
C LYS A 314 -27.41 21.35 17.60
N ASN A 315 -26.79 21.00 16.47
CA ASN A 315 -27.09 19.81 15.66
C ASN A 315 -25.83 18.94 15.50
N ALA A 316 -25.22 18.57 16.63
CA ALA A 316 -23.94 17.86 16.69
C ALA A 316 -23.86 16.61 15.80
N GLU A 317 -24.91 15.79 15.79
CA GLU A 317 -24.96 14.54 15.00
C GLU A 317 -24.77 14.82 13.50
N ILE A 318 -25.58 15.73 12.94
CA ILE A 318 -25.50 16.11 11.52
C ILE A 318 -24.16 16.77 11.19
N ALA A 319 -23.64 17.62 12.07
CA ALA A 319 -22.39 18.35 11.84
C ALA A 319 -21.16 17.42 11.89
N VAL A 320 -21.13 16.51 12.85
CA VAL A 320 -20.05 15.50 12.99
C VAL A 320 -20.10 14.51 11.84
N ASP A 321 -21.29 14.04 11.43
CA ASP A 321 -21.44 13.13 10.30
C ASP A 321 -21.01 13.79 8.99
N ALA A 322 -21.45 15.02 8.74
CA ALA A 322 -21.07 15.77 7.54
C ALA A 322 -19.56 16.00 7.46
N LEU A 323 -18.92 16.37 8.57
CA LEU A 323 -17.47 16.52 8.63
C LEU A 323 -16.75 15.19 8.39
N SER A 324 -17.19 14.11 9.03
CA SER A 324 -16.58 12.79 8.89
C SER A 324 -16.66 12.26 7.46
N ILE A 325 -17.81 12.42 6.81
CA ILE A 325 -18.01 12.08 5.40
C ILE A 325 -17.11 12.94 4.50
N CYS A 326 -17.08 14.26 4.75
CA CYS A 326 -16.25 15.19 3.97
C CYS A 326 -14.76 14.83 4.06
N HIS A 327 -14.26 14.50 5.26
CA HIS A 327 -12.88 14.08 5.45
C HIS A 327 -12.57 12.73 4.79
N PHE A 328 -13.48 11.76 4.87
CA PHE A 328 -13.31 10.50 4.16
C PHE A 328 -13.15 10.72 2.64
N PHE A 329 -13.98 11.59 2.06
CA PHE A 329 -13.86 11.97 0.65
C PHE A 329 -12.58 12.75 0.37
N ILE A 330 -12.24 13.76 1.17
CA ILE A 330 -11.01 14.56 1.00
C ILE A 330 -9.76 13.69 1.11
N ALA A 331 -9.67 12.81 2.11
CA ALA A 331 -8.55 11.90 2.28
C ALA A 331 -8.43 10.92 1.10
N SER A 332 -9.55 10.40 0.62
CA SER A 332 -9.61 9.55 -0.59
C SER A 332 -9.23 10.34 -1.85
N MET A 333 -9.65 11.59 -1.96
CA MET A 333 -9.33 12.48 -3.08
C MET A 333 -7.88 12.96 -3.05
N LEU A 334 -7.26 13.20 -1.89
CA LEU A 334 -5.85 13.54 -1.78
C LEU A 334 -5.00 12.35 -2.25
N THR A 335 -5.31 11.14 -1.76
CA THR A 335 -4.65 9.90 -2.20
C THR A 335 -4.76 9.72 -3.73
N SER A 336 -5.91 10.09 -4.29
CA SER A 336 -6.18 10.02 -5.74
C SER A 336 -5.56 11.16 -6.55
N SER A 337 -5.58 12.39 -6.04
CA SER A 337 -5.09 13.61 -6.70
C SER A 337 -3.56 13.65 -6.76
N TYR A 338 -2.87 13.06 -5.79
CA TYR A 338 -1.43 12.84 -5.87
C TYR A 338 -1.07 11.72 -6.85
N SER A 339 -1.81 10.60 -6.85
CA SER A 339 -1.64 9.54 -7.86
C SER A 339 -1.86 10.05 -9.30
N ALA A 340 -2.71 11.06 -9.44
CA ALA A 340 -3.08 11.74 -10.68
C ALA A 340 -2.09 12.81 -11.17
N LEU A 341 -1.61 13.68 -10.27
CA LEU A 341 -0.54 14.65 -10.56
C LEU A 341 0.77 13.95 -10.92
N LEU A 342 0.93 12.69 -10.49
CA LEU A 342 2.07 11.82 -10.77
C LEU A 342 1.79 10.82 -11.89
N ALA A 343 0.59 10.80 -12.47
CA ALA A 343 0.33 10.06 -13.69
C ALA A 343 1.20 10.66 -14.81
N PRO A 344 1.98 9.85 -15.53
CA PRO A 344 3.04 10.34 -16.42
C PRO A 344 2.54 11.37 -17.44
N ARG A 345 3.11 12.57 -17.39
CA ARG A 345 3.51 13.28 -18.61
C ARG A 345 4.97 12.90 -18.83
N VAL A 346 5.22 11.85 -19.62
CA VAL A 346 6.58 11.53 -20.08
C VAL A 346 6.86 12.44 -21.27
N PRO A 347 7.79 13.41 -21.20
CA PRO A 347 8.50 13.82 -22.39
C PRO A 347 9.49 12.71 -22.75
N HIS A 348 9.49 12.34 -24.03
CA HIS A 348 10.24 11.27 -24.68
C HIS A 348 11.60 10.86 -24.09
#